data_AF-A0A7C2JM85-F1
#
_entry.id   AF-A0A7C2JM85-F1
#
_cell.length_a   1.000
_cell.length_b   1.000
_cell.length_c   1.000
_cell.angle_alpha   90.00
_cell.angle_beta   90.00
_cell.angle_gamma   90.00
#
_symmetry.space_group_name_H-M   'P 1'
#
loop_
_entity.id
_entity.type
_entity.pdbx_description
1 polymer ?
#
loop_
_entity_poly.entity_id
_entity_poly.type
_entity_poly.pdbx_seq_one_letter_code
_entity_poly.pdbx_strand_id
1 'polypeptide(L)'
;MEGIEDRLLVCGHTHHQLGRWLEDRVWVVNGGSVGLPLDGDQRAAYVILDFEAGDCWAGFHRVEYDVGEVIARLNQVGHPAIDWVETRLRLAANPS
;
A
#
# COMPACT_ATOMS: atom_id res chain seq x y z
N MET A 1 16.31 -16.68 8.60
CA MET A 1 15.87 -15.87 9.78
C MET A 1 15.59 -16.77 10.99
N GLU A 2 16.33 -16.63 12.10
CA GLU A 2 16.04 -17.39 13.34
C GLU A 2 14.90 -16.73 14.14
N GLY A 3 13.93 -17.53 14.59
CA GLY A 3 12.88 -17.10 15.54
C GLY A 3 11.50 -16.75 14.94
N ILE A 4 11.33 -16.73 13.62
CA ILE A 4 10.00 -16.60 13.00
C ILE A 4 9.48 -18.00 12.67
N GLU A 5 8.39 -18.39 13.33
CA GLU A 5 7.68 -19.66 13.09
C GLU A 5 6.50 -19.49 12.12
N ASP A 6 6.03 -18.25 11.92
CA ASP A 6 4.90 -17.93 11.05
C ASP A 6 5.21 -18.16 9.57
N ARG A 7 4.21 -18.64 8.83
CA ARG A 7 4.29 -18.89 7.38
C ARG A 7 3.87 -17.67 6.54
N LEU A 8 3.30 -16.65 7.18
CA LEU A 8 2.80 -15.42 6.55
C LEU A 8 3.13 -14.20 7.42
N LEU A 9 3.77 -13.19 6.84
CA LEU A 9 4.04 -11.89 7.45
C LEU A 9 3.30 -10.81 6.67
N VAL A 10 2.37 -10.12 7.32
CA VAL A 10 1.66 -8.97 6.74
C VAL A 10 2.32 -7.68 7.21
N CYS A 11 2.69 -6.81 6.28
CA CYS A 11 3.35 -5.54 6.57
C CYS A 11 2.73 -4.36 5.80
N GLY A 12 3.16 -3.16 6.14
CA GLY A 12 2.73 -1.91 5.53
C GLY A 12 3.89 -0.92 5.47
N HIS A 13 3.65 0.33 5.84
CA HIS A 13 4.64 1.41 6.01
C HIS A 13 5.34 1.90 4.72
N THR A 14 5.72 1.01 3.80
CA THR A 14 6.42 1.38 2.56
C THR A 14 5.51 2.06 1.55
N HIS A 15 4.21 1.76 1.58
CA HIS A 15 3.21 2.19 0.59
C HIS A 15 3.39 1.57 -0.80
N HIS A 16 4.12 0.44 -0.89
CA HIS A 16 4.25 -0.38 -2.09
C HIS A 16 3.56 -1.72 -1.87
N GLN A 17 2.78 -2.18 -2.84
CA GLN A 17 2.30 -3.57 -2.82
C GLN A 17 3.47 -4.54 -3.00
N LEU A 18 3.47 -5.61 -2.21
CA LEU A 18 4.49 -6.65 -2.26
C LEU A 18 3.87 -8.01 -1.94
N GLY A 19 4.21 -9.02 -2.72
CA GLY A 19 3.99 -10.43 -2.38
C GLY A 19 5.27 -11.20 -2.70
N ARG A 20 6.02 -11.61 -1.68
CA ARG A 20 7.34 -12.24 -1.88
C ARG A 20 7.61 -13.33 -0.86
N TRP A 21 8.13 -14.47 -1.32
CA TRP A 21 8.65 -15.52 -0.45
C TRP A 21 10.07 -15.22 0.02
N LEU A 22 10.33 -15.45 1.30
CA LEU A 22 11.65 -15.42 1.91
C LEU A 22 12.05 -16.84 2.30
N GLU A 23 13.22 -17.27 1.81
CA GLU A 23 13.79 -18.61 2.06
C GLU A 23 12.77 -19.75 1.78
N ASP A 24 11.82 -19.53 0.84
CA ASP A 24 10.69 -20.41 0.52
C ASP A 24 9.86 -20.89 1.73
N ARG A 25 9.93 -20.15 2.84
CA ARG A 25 9.33 -20.54 4.13
C ARG A 25 8.32 -19.52 4.63
N VAL A 26 8.64 -18.24 4.52
CA VAL A 26 7.79 -17.14 5.01
C VAL A 26 7.31 -16.33 3.82
N TRP A 27 6.00 -16.23 3.64
CA TRP A 27 5.43 -15.34 2.65
C TRP A 27 5.24 -13.95 3.24
N VAL A 28 5.84 -12.93 2.63
CA VAL A 28 5.69 -11.53 3.03
C VAL A 28 4.70 -10.85 2.10
N VAL A 29 3.64 -10.29 2.67
CA VAL A 29 2.60 -9.57 1.95
C VAL A 29 2.51 -8.13 2.48
N ASN A 30 2.55 -7.17 1.57
CA ASN A 30 2.28 -5.77 1.84
C ASN A 30 1.10 -5.30 0.99
N GLY A 31 0.03 -4.83 1.63
CA GLY A 31 -1.17 -4.37 0.94
C GLY A 31 -0.98 -3.07 0.15
N GLY A 32 0.14 -2.38 0.33
CA GLY A 32 0.38 -1.05 -0.20
C GLY A 32 -0.20 0.04 0.69
N SER A 33 -0.72 1.11 0.08
CA SER A 33 -1.34 2.22 0.80
C SER A 33 -2.68 2.58 0.17
N VAL A 34 -3.69 2.75 1.00
CA VAL A 34 -5.01 3.21 0.56
C VAL A 34 -4.99 4.69 0.20
N GLY A 35 -4.35 5.52 1.03
CA GLY A 35 -4.44 6.98 0.94
C GLY A 35 -3.23 7.68 0.33
N LEU A 36 -2.09 7.00 0.20
CA LEU A 36 -0.87 7.60 -0.34
C LEU A 36 0.05 6.55 -1.00
N PRO A 37 -0.35 5.89 -2.11
CA PRO A 37 0.53 4.98 -2.84
C PRO A 37 1.85 5.66 -3.26
N LEU A 38 2.96 4.92 -3.21
CA LEU A 38 4.29 5.42 -3.60
C LEU A 38 4.96 4.60 -4.71
N ASP A 39 4.19 3.74 -5.38
CA ASP A 39 4.66 2.80 -6.40
C ASP A 39 4.36 3.19 -7.86
N GLY A 40 3.97 4.45 -8.10
CA GLY A 40 3.68 5.00 -9.43
C GLY A 40 2.24 4.80 -9.90
N ASP A 41 1.40 4.11 -9.13
CA ASP A 41 -0.03 3.97 -9.39
C ASP A 41 -0.84 4.74 -8.33
N GLN A 42 -1.55 5.79 -8.75
CA GLN A 42 -2.32 6.67 -7.86
C GLN A 42 -3.50 5.98 -7.19
N ARG A 43 -3.97 4.85 -7.72
CA ARG A 43 -5.14 4.12 -7.20
C ARG A 43 -4.86 3.59 -5.81
N ALA A 44 -5.87 3.67 -4.95
CA ALA A 44 -5.82 3.12 -3.60
C ALA A 44 -5.49 1.63 -3.67
N ALA A 45 -4.54 1.19 -2.85
CA ALA A 45 -4.05 -0.18 -2.84
C ALA A 45 -4.43 -0.90 -1.55
N TYR A 46 -4.92 -2.14 -1.69
CA TYR A 46 -5.13 -3.05 -0.57
C TYR A 46 -4.98 -4.51 -1.04
N VAL A 47 -5.00 -5.44 -0.10
CA VAL A 47 -4.94 -6.87 -0.36
C VAL A 47 -6.07 -7.59 0.37
N ILE A 48 -6.70 -8.55 -0.30
CA ILE A 48 -7.59 -9.54 0.31
C ILE A 48 -6.79 -10.81 0.50
N LEU A 49 -6.81 -11.35 1.71
CA LEU A 49 -6.19 -12.63 2.04
C LEU A 49 -7.29 -13.66 2.24
N ASP A 50 -7.32 -14.65 1.36
CA ASP A 50 -8.25 -15.77 1.45
C ASP A 50 -7.53 -16.96 2.09
N PHE A 51 -8.15 -17.53 3.13
CA PHE A 51 -7.61 -18.66 3.88
C PHE A 51 -8.52 -19.88 3.70
N GLU A 52 -7.99 -20.95 3.11
CA GLU A 52 -8.73 -22.19 2.89
C GLU A 52 -7.80 -23.39 3.10
N ALA A 53 -8.28 -24.40 3.85
CA ALA A 53 -7.57 -25.66 4.08
C ALA A 53 -6.09 -25.57 4.56
N GLY A 54 -5.71 -24.46 5.21
CA GLY A 54 -4.33 -24.23 5.69
C GLY A 54 -3.40 -23.56 4.68
N ASP A 55 -3.93 -23.20 3.52
CA ASP A 55 -3.30 -22.38 2.49
C ASP A 55 -3.82 -20.93 2.57
N CYS A 56 -3.06 -20.01 1.97
CA CYS A 56 -3.39 -18.59 1.92
C CYS A 56 -3.09 -18.03 0.51
N TRP A 57 -4.04 -17.27 -0.03
CA TRP A 57 -3.92 -16.57 -1.31
C TRP A 57 -4.11 -15.07 -1.11
N ALA A 58 -3.46 -14.26 -1.94
CA ALA A 58 -3.50 -12.81 -1.87
C ALA A 58 -4.03 -12.25 -3.18
N GLY A 59 -5.20 -11.62 -3.12
CA GLY A 59 -5.72 -10.76 -4.16
C GLY A 59 -5.24 -9.33 -3.93
N PHE A 60 -4.35 -8.83 -4.78
CA PHE A 60 -3.94 -7.42 -4.74
C PHE A 60 -4.92 -6.58 -5.56
N HIS A 61 -5.49 -5.56 -4.92
CA HIS A 61 -6.52 -4.73 -5.53
C HIS A 61 -6.06 -3.28 -5.65
N ARG A 62 -6.57 -2.63 -6.70
CA ARG A 62 -6.42 -1.20 -6.97
C ARG A 62 -7.80 -0.60 -7.23
N VAL A 63 -8.08 0.54 -6.61
CA VAL A 63 -9.38 1.21 -6.73
C VAL A 63 -9.15 2.67 -7.11
N GLU A 64 -9.79 3.09 -8.19
CA GLU A 64 -9.82 4.49 -8.62
C GLU A 64 -10.62 5.34 -7.64
N TYR A 65 -10.14 6.55 -7.40
CA TYR A 65 -10.83 7.58 -6.63
C TYR A 65 -10.47 8.95 -7.20
N ASP A 66 -11.25 9.98 -6.86
CA ASP A 66 -10.96 11.34 -7.31
C ASP A 66 -9.83 11.96 -6.48
N VAL A 67 -8.60 11.81 -6.99
CA VAL A 67 -7.39 12.43 -6.43
C VAL A 67 -7.51 13.96 -6.39
N GLY A 68 -8.18 14.55 -7.37
CA GLY A 68 -8.38 16.00 -7.46
C GLY A 68 -9.29 16.52 -6.36
N GLU A 69 -10.37 15.80 -6.05
CA GLU A 69 -11.27 16.12 -4.93
C GLU A 69 -10.54 16.05 -3.58
N VAL A 70 -9.72 15.04 -3.36
CA VAL A 70 -8.91 14.91 -2.13
C VAL A 70 -7.96 16.11 -1.99
N ILE A 71 -7.23 16.47 -3.05
CA ILE A 71 -6.33 17.62 -3.05
C ILE A 71 -7.10 18.92 -2.79
N ALA A 72 -8.24 19.12 -3.43
CA ALA A 72 -9.08 20.30 -3.23
C ALA A 72 -9.54 20.39 -1.76
N ARG A 73 -9.92 19.27 -1.15
CA ARG A 73 -10.32 19.23 0.25
C ARG A 73 -9.18 19.51 1.22
N LEU A 74 -7.99 18.96 0.95
CA LEU A 74 -6.78 19.25 1.75
C LEU A 74 -6.40 20.73 1.68
N ASN A 75 -6.55 21.37 0.52
CA ASN A 75 -6.38 22.82 0.36
C ASN A 75 -7.41 23.61 1.18
N GLN A 76 -8.70 23.24 1.13
CA GLN A 76 -9.76 23.92 1.88
C GLN A 76 -9.56 23.93 3.39
N VAL A 77 -9.03 22.84 3.96
CA VAL A 77 -8.77 22.75 5.40
C VAL A 77 -7.42 23.34 5.81
N GLY A 78 -6.65 23.88 4.86
CA GLY A 78 -5.33 24.45 5.11
C GLY A 78 -4.33 23.39 5.64
N HIS A 79 -4.31 22.20 5.03
CA HIS A 79 -3.44 21.12 5.48
C HIS A 79 -1.96 21.58 5.53
N PRO A 80 -1.26 21.43 6.67
CA PRO A 80 0.04 22.08 6.89
C PRO A 80 1.17 21.58 5.98
N ALA A 81 1.01 20.40 5.38
CA ALA A 81 1.96 19.81 4.43
C ALA A 81 1.35 19.65 3.03
N ILE A 82 0.48 20.57 2.60
CA ILE A 82 -0.28 20.45 1.35
C ILE A 82 0.62 20.17 0.14
N ASP A 83 1.68 20.95 -0.06
CA ASP A 83 2.58 20.79 -1.21
C ASP A 83 3.22 19.39 -1.25
N TRP A 84 3.59 18.87 -0.07
CA TRP A 84 4.22 17.56 0.07
C TRP A 84 3.26 16.41 -0.22
N VAL A 85 2.02 16.51 0.30
CA VAL A 85 0.98 15.48 0.12
C VAL A 85 0.46 15.53 -1.31
N GLU A 86 0.16 16.71 -1.84
CA GLU A 86 -0.33 16.91 -3.20
C GLU A 86 0.64 16.34 -4.24
N THR A 87 1.93 16.64 -4.11
CA THR A 87 2.95 16.09 -5.03
C THR A 87 2.92 14.56 -5.04
N ARG A 88 2.81 13.93 -3.87
CA ARG A 88 2.74 12.46 -3.77
C ARG A 88 1.44 11.88 -4.28
N LEU A 89 0.31 12.52 -4.02
CA LEU A 89 -0.99 12.10 -4.55
C LEU A 89 -1.00 12.17 -6.09
N ARG A 90 -0.38 13.18 -6.68
CA ARG A 90 -0.29 13.35 -8.14
C ARG A 90 0.75 12.45 -8.80
N LEU A 91 1.86 12.12 -8.13
CA LEU A 91 2.93 11.32 -8.74
C LEU A 91 2.86 9.84 -8.33
N ALA A 92 2.13 9.53 -7.26
CA ALA A 92 2.19 8.26 -6.56
C ALA A 92 3.64 7.83 -6.28
N ALA A 93 4.51 8.78 -5.91
CA ALA A 93 5.94 8.55 -5.77
C ALA A 93 6.54 9.55 -4.79
N ASN A 94 7.69 9.19 -4.20
CA ASN A 94 8.49 10.19 -3.49
C ASN A 94 9.10 11.18 -4.50
N PRO A 95 8.94 12.49 -4.30
CA PRO A 95 9.61 13.50 -5.10
C PRO A 95 11.14 13.36 -4.94
N SER A 96 11.82 13.47 -6.07
CA SER A 96 13.28 13.44 -6.21
C SER A 96 13.96 14.64 -5.57
#